data_AF-A0A7C7DFG1-F1
#
_entry.id   AF-A0A7C7DFG1-F1
#
_cell.length_a   1.000
_cell.length_b   1.000
_cell.length_c   1.000
_cell.angle_alpha   90.00
_cell.angle_beta   90.00
_cell.angle_gamma   90.00
#
_symmetry.space_group_name_H-M   'P 1'
#
loop_
_entity.id
_entity.type
_entity.pdbx_description
1 polymer ?
#
loop_
_entity_poly.entity_id
_entity_poly.type
_entity_poly.pdbx_seq_one_letter_code
_entity_poly.pdbx_strand_id
1 'polypeptide(L)' 'EQRQPVAVATNRGQAAPPQPVRREGKKIGRNDPCPCGSGKKYKKCCGRKN' A
#
# COMPACT_ATOMS: atom_id res chain seq x y z
N GLU A 1 -27.09 -17.60 25.10
CA GLU A 1 -26.42 -16.62 24.23
C GLU A 1 -25.04 -17.15 23.82
N GLN A 2 -24.97 -17.87 22.70
CA GLN A 2 -23.74 -18.53 22.22
C GLN A 2 -23.49 -18.05 20.79
N ARG A 3 -22.65 -17.03 20.63
CA ARG A 3 -22.23 -16.54 19.31
C ARG A 3 -21.10 -17.44 18.80
N GLN A 4 -21.39 -18.22 17.77
CA GLN A 4 -20.37 -18.99 17.06
C GLN A 4 -19.63 -18.09 16.05
N PRO A 5 -18.30 -18.21 15.90
CA PRO A 5 -17.55 -17.42 14.92
C PRO A 5 -17.78 -17.97 13.50
N VAL A 6 -18.33 -17.14 12.62
CA VAL A 6 -18.47 -17.48 11.20
C VAL A 6 -17.10 -17.52 10.54
N ALA A 7 -16.69 -18.71 10.10
CA ALA A 7 -15.46 -18.88 9.34
C ALA A 7 -15.63 -18.26 7.94
N VAL A 8 -14.98 -17.13 7.70
CA VAL A 8 -15.00 -16.45 6.41
C VAL A 8 -14.16 -17.27 5.42
N ALA A 9 -14.83 -17.98 4.52
CA ALA A 9 -14.18 -18.69 3.42
C ALA A 9 -13.57 -17.67 2.44
N THR A 10 -12.25 -17.72 2.25
CA THR A 10 -11.57 -16.92 1.23
C THR A 10 -11.39 -17.76 -0.04
N ASN A 11 -11.72 -17.21 -1.20
CA ASN A 11 -11.61 -17.88 -2.50
C ASN A 11 -10.13 -18.09 -2.90
N ARG A 12 -9.48 -19.13 -2.38
CA ARG A 12 -8.15 -19.57 -2.84
C ARG A 12 -8.31 -20.64 -3.91
N GLY A 13 -8.41 -20.21 -5.16
CA GLY A 13 -8.21 -21.09 -6.32
C GLY A 13 -6.79 -21.67 -6.29
N GLN A 14 -6.67 -22.95 -6.65
CA GLN A 14 -5.39 -23.67 -6.76
C GLN A 14 -4.59 -23.16 -7.96
N ALA A 15 -3.94 -22.02 -7.78
CA ALA A 15 -2.81 -21.57 -8.58
C ALA A 15 -1.84 -20.89 -7.61
N ALA A 16 -0.55 -21.24 -7.69
CA ALA A 16 0.46 -20.56 -6.88
C ALA A 16 0.37 -19.04 -7.16
N PRO A 17 0.25 -18.19 -6.13
CA PRO A 17 0.17 -16.75 -6.36
C PRO A 17 1.48 -16.29 -7.03
N PRO A 18 1.42 -15.38 -8.02
CA PRO A 18 2.62 -14.77 -8.56
C PRO A 18 3.43 -14.12 -7.42
N GLN A 19 4.75 -14.23 -7.50
CA GLN A 19 5.67 -13.61 -6.54
C GLN A 19 5.40 -12.09 -6.52
N PRO A 20 5.26 -11.43 -5.35
CA PRO A 20 5.08 -9.99 -5.31
C PRO A 20 6.36 -9.29 -5.75
N VAL A 21 6.27 -8.44 -6.79
CA VAL A 21 7.39 -7.60 -7.22
C VAL A 21 7.70 -6.58 -6.13
N ARG A 22 8.89 -6.69 -5.52
CA ARG A 22 9.40 -5.67 -4.60
C ARG A 22 9.97 -4.51 -5.42
N ARG A 23 9.49 -3.30 -5.17
CA ARG A 23 10.16 -2.10 -5.70
C ARG A 23 11.54 -1.98 -5.06
N GLU A 24 12.58 -1.91 -5.89
CA GLU A 24 13.98 -1.69 -5.48
C GLU A 24 14.24 -0.23 -5.05
N GLY A 25 13.31 0.68 -5.33
CA GLY A 25 13.42 2.09 -4.98
C GLY A 25 13.05 2.42 -3.53
N LYS A 26 13.72 3.43 -2.97
CA LYS A 26 13.41 3.98 -1.64
C LYS A 26 11.96 4.47 -1.62
N LYS A 27 11.16 3.98 -0.68
CA LYS A 27 9.78 4.44 -0.48
C LYS A 27 9.82 5.86 0.07
N ILE A 28 9.38 6.84 -0.71
CA ILE A 28 9.20 8.20 -0.21
C ILE A 28 7.96 8.26 0.70
N GLY A 29 8.15 8.76 1.92
CA GLY A 29 7.05 8.97 2.86
C GLY A 29 6.20 10.18 2.45
N ARG A 30 4.92 10.19 2.87
CA ARG A 30 4.01 11.33 2.61
C ARG A 30 4.55 12.66 3.14
N ASN A 31 5.31 12.64 4.23
CA ASN A 31 5.81 13.84 4.90
C ASN A 31 7.23 14.24 4.48
N ASP A 32 7.96 13.38 3.75
CA ASP A 32 9.31 13.66 3.25
C ASP A 32 9.33 14.85 2.29
N PRO A 33 10.50 15.52 2.14
CA PRO A 33 10.68 16.54 1.10
C PRO A 33 10.40 15.95 -0.29
N CYS A 34 9.70 16.71 -1.14
CA CYS A 34 9.41 16.29 -2.51
C CYS A 34 10.71 16.21 -3.33
N PRO A 35 10.96 15.10 -4.06
CA PRO A 35 12.15 14.94 -4.88
C PRO A 35 12.13 15.83 -6.13
N CYS A 36 10.99 16.50 -6.37
CA CYS A 36 10.79 17.49 -7.43
C CYS A 36 11.46 18.85 -7.15
N GLY A 37 12.15 19.03 -6.03
CA GLY A 37 12.85 20.27 -5.69
C GLY A 37 11.95 21.43 -5.24
N SER A 38 10.64 21.19 -5.06
CA SER A 38 9.69 22.26 -4.69
C SER A 38 9.78 22.75 -3.25
N GLY A 39 10.61 22.13 -2.41
CA GLY A 39 10.69 22.39 -0.96
C GLY A 39 9.44 21.98 -0.15
N LYS A 40 8.38 21.51 -0.82
CA LYS A 40 7.13 21.07 -0.18
C LYS A 40 7.21 19.60 0.25
N LYS A 41 6.44 19.23 1.28
CA LYS A 41 6.25 17.80 1.65
C LYS A 41 5.61 17.04 0.48
N TYR A 42 6.00 15.79 0.26
CA TYR A 42 5.51 14.94 -0.85
C TYR A 42 3.98 14.93 -0.93
N LYS A 43 3.27 14.79 0.20
CA LYS A 43 1.79 14.83 0.28
C LYS A 43 1.13 16.12 -0.20
N LYS A 44 1.86 17.23 -0.19
CA LYS A 44 1.39 18.56 -0.61
C LYS A 44 1.91 18.94 -2.01
N CYS A 45 2.63 18.04 -2.68
CA CYS A 45 3.20 18.24 -4.00
C CYS A 45 2.91 17.02 -4.89
N CYS A 46 3.92 16.28 -5.37
CA CYS A 46 3.72 15.13 -6.27
C CYS A 46 2.85 13.99 -5.70
N GLY A 47 2.76 13.87 -4.37
CA GLY A 47 1.92 12.89 -3.69
C GLY A 47 0.52 13.41 -3.32
N ARG A 48 0.11 14.58 -3.85
CA ARG A 48 -1.24 15.11 -3.66
C ARG A 48 -2.21 14.29 -4.52
N LYS A 49 -3.04 13.48 -3.87
CA LYS A 49 -4.25 12.91 -4.48
C LYS A 49 -5.40 13.88 -4.23
N ASN A 50 -6.21 14.14 -5.26
CA ASN A 50 -7.46 14.89 -5.12
C ASN A 50 -8.43 14.12 -4.23
#